data_AF-K1THV4-F1
#
_entry.id   AF-K1THV4-F1
#
_cell.length_a   1.000
_cell.length_b   1.000
_cell.length_c   1.000
_cell.angle_alpha   90.00
_cell.angle_beta   90.00
_cell.angle_gamma   90.00
#
_symmetry.space_group_name_H-M   'P 1'
#
loop_
_entity.id
_entity.type
_entity.pdbx_description
1 polymer ?
#
loop_
_entity_poly.entity_id
_entity_poly.type
_entity_poly.pdbx_seq_one_letter_code
_entity_poly.pdbx_strand_id
1 'polypeptide(L)' 'MRISTKGRYALRMMIDLAVNQGDDFVALKDIAKRQEISKKYLEQIVSLMNKSGMLKTSRGNQGGYR' A
#
# COMPACT_ATOMS: atom_id res chain seq x y z
N MET A 1 6.89 23.50 3.28
CA MET A 1 6.20 22.33 3.86
C MET A 1 7.17 21.16 3.99
N ARG A 2 7.16 20.42 5.10
CA ARG A 2 8.03 19.25 5.32
C ARG A 2 7.13 18.00 5.37
N ILE A 3 7.31 17.09 4.42
CA ILE A 3 6.55 15.82 4.36
C ILE A 3 7.38 14.74 5.07
N SER A 4 6.76 14.02 6.00
CA SER A 4 7.42 12.89 6.69
C SER A 4 7.71 11.74 5.72
N THR A 5 8.74 10.93 6.01
CA THR A 5 9.04 9.74 5.21
C THR A 5 7.84 8.80 5.13
N LYS A 6 7.12 8.62 6.24
CA LYS A 6 5.89 7.82 6.28
C LYS A 6 4.82 8.37 5.33
N GLY A 7 4.59 9.69 5.32
CA GLY A 7 3.64 10.32 4.41
C GLY A 7 4.05 10.19 2.94
N ARG A 8 5.33 10.38 2.64
CA ARG A 8 5.87 10.19 1.28
C ARG A 8 5.66 8.75 0.79
N TYR A 9 5.93 7.76 1.64
CA TYR A 9 5.78 6.36 1.27
C TYR A 9 4.32 5.91 1.20
N ALA A 10 3.44 6.48 2.02
CA ALA A 10 2.00 6.30 1.89
C ALA A 10 1.51 6.80 0.53
N LEU A 11 1.93 7.99 0.10
CA LEU A 11 1.57 8.53 -1.20
C LEU A 11 2.10 7.66 -2.36
N ARG A 12 3.36 7.23 -2.28
CA ARG A 12 3.95 6.30 -3.28
C ARG A 12 3.16 5.00 -3.38
N MET A 13 2.77 4.42 -2.24
CA MET A 13 1.94 3.22 -2.20
C MET A 13 0.56 3.46 -2.84
N MET A 14 -0.11 4.57 -2.54
CA MET A 14 -1.41 4.87 -3.14
C MET A 14 -1.34 5.05 -4.66
N ILE A 15 -0.28 5.68 -5.16
CA ILE A 15 -0.03 5.82 -6.60
C ILE A 15 0.23 4.43 -7.21
N ASP A 16 1.05 3.60 -6.56
CA ASP A 16 1.32 2.25 -7.02
C ASP A 16 0.04 1.41 -7.10
N LEU A 17 -0.83 1.49 -6.09
CA LEU A 17 -2.16 0.86 -6.12
C LEU A 17 -3.01 1.37 -7.27
N ALA A 18 -3.14 2.70 -7.43
CA ALA A 18 -3.95 3.28 -8.50
C ALA A 18 -3.51 2.84 -9.90
N VAL A 19 -2.20 2.67 -10.11
CA VAL A 19 -1.62 2.24 -11.39
C VAL A 19 -1.74 0.73 -11.61
N ASN A 20 -1.60 -0.08 -10.56
CA ASN A 20 -1.45 -1.54 -10.69
C ASN A 20 -2.70 -2.34 -10.28
N GLN A 21 -3.73 -1.72 -9.68
CA GLN A 21 -4.89 -2.45 -9.17
C GLN A 21 -5.74 -3.10 -10.27
N GLY A 22 -5.91 -2.45 -11.42
CA GLY A 22 -6.91 -2.89 -12.40
C GLY A 22 -8.26 -3.15 -11.72
N ASP A 23 -8.81 -4.36 -11.90
CA ASP A 23 -10.02 -4.82 -11.21
C ASP A 23 -9.75 -5.66 -9.95
N ASP A 24 -8.49 -6.00 -9.67
CA ASP A 24 -8.07 -6.94 -8.63
C ASP A 24 -7.39 -6.27 -7.42
N PHE A 25 -7.05 -7.08 -6.42
CA PHE A 25 -6.25 -6.66 -5.28
C PHE A 25 -4.75 -6.76 -5.59
N VAL A 26 -3.98 -5.77 -5.14
CA VAL A 26 -2.52 -5.78 -5.30
C VAL A 26 -1.87 -6.32 -4.03
N ALA A 27 -1.02 -7.35 -4.16
CA ALA A 27 -0.33 -7.90 -3.01
C ALA A 27 0.77 -6.94 -2.51
N LEU A 28 0.87 -6.78 -1.19
CA LEU A 28 1.82 -5.85 -0.56
C LEU A 28 3.28 -6.14 -0.89
N LYS A 29 3.60 -7.42 -1.13
CA LYS A 29 4.94 -7.86 -1.54
C LYS A 29 5.35 -7.25 -2.90
N ASP A 30 4.39 -7.05 -3.80
CA ASP A 30 4.65 -6.55 -5.14
C ASP A 30 4.83 -5.02 -5.10
N ILE A 31 4.03 -4.33 -4.29
CA ILE A 31 4.20 -2.90 -3.97
C ILE A 31 5.57 -2.66 -3.34
N ALA A 32 5.95 -3.49 -2.34
CA ALA A 32 7.24 -3.41 -1.68
C ALA A 32 8.41 -3.52 -2.66
N LYS A 33 8.30 -4.46 -3.61
CA LYS A 33 9.31 -4.69 -4.65
C LYS A 33 9.40 -3.51 -5.62
N ARG A 34 8.27 -3.02 -6.17
CA ARG A 34 8.25 -1.90 -7.12
C ARG A 34 8.71 -0.59 -6.52
N GLN A 35 8.35 -0.34 -5.26
CA GLN A 35 8.67 0.91 -4.58
C GLN A 35 10.02 0.87 -3.86
N GLU A 36 10.68 -0.29 -3.80
CA GLU A 36 11.92 -0.52 -3.05
C GLU A 36 11.78 -0.10 -1.57
N ILE A 37 10.63 -0.45 -0.97
CA ILE A 37 10.31 -0.19 0.43
C ILE A 37 10.10 -1.53 1.11
N SER A 38 10.65 -1.70 2.31
CA SER A 38 10.47 -2.96 3.03
C SER A 38 8.98 -3.25 3.28
N LYS A 39 8.59 -4.50 3.05
CA LYS A 39 7.21 -4.96 3.29
C LYS A 39 6.74 -4.60 4.70
N LYS A 40 7.59 -4.81 5.71
CA LYS A 40 7.30 -4.48 7.12
C LYS A 40 6.99 -2.99 7.34
N TYR A 41 7.62 -2.09 6.58
CA TYR A 41 7.32 -0.66 6.67
C TYR A 41 5.98 -0.33 6.00
N LEU A 42 5.70 -0.93 4.84
CA LEU A 42 4.40 -0.79 4.20
C LEU A 42 3.26 -1.36 5.05
N GLU A 43 3.47 -2.43 5.81
CA GLU A 43 2.46 -2.96 6.76
C GLU A 43 2.03 -1.91 7.80
N GLN A 44 2.97 -1.09 8.29
CA GLN A 44 2.65 0.01 9.20
C GLN A 44 1.83 1.12 8.53
N ILE A 45 2.14 1.41 7.27
CA ILE A 45 1.42 2.40 6.47
C ILE A 45 0.00 1.92 6.17
N VAL A 46 -0.13 0.69 5.68
CA VAL A 46 -1.40 0.02 5.43
C VAL A 46 -2.29 0.03 6.67
N SER A 47 -1.74 -0.31 7.85
CA SER A 47 -2.51 -0.32 9.08
C SER A 47 -3.14 1.06 9.37
N LEU A 48 -2.41 2.13 9.10
CA LEU A 48 -2.90 3.50 9.24
C LEU A 48 -3.98 3.83 8.20
N MET A 49 -3.73 3.53 6.92
CA MET A 49 -4.64 3.86 5.82
C MET A 49 -5.94 3.04 5.84
N ASN A 50 -5.87 1.78 6.26
CA ASN A 50 -7.03 0.92 6.42
C ASN A 50 -7.93 1.43 7.56
N LYS A 51 -7.33 1.91 8.67
CA LYS A 51 -8.09 2.54 9.77
C LYS A 51 -8.79 3.82 9.35
N SER A 52 -8.24 4.57 8.40
CA SER A 52 -8.88 5.77 7.85
C SER A 52 -9.86 5.49 6.72
N GLY A 53 -10.14 4.21 6.40
CA GLY A 53 -11.07 3.82 5.34
C GLY A 53 -10.56 4.12 3.92
N MET A 54 -9.25 4.34 3.75
CA MET A 54 -8.67 4.68 2.44
C MET A 54 -8.32 3.45 1.60
N LEU A 55 -8.34 2.25 2.20
CA LEU A 55 -8.01 0.99 1.53
C LEU A 55 -9.11 -0.04 1.75
N LYS A 56 -9.39 -0.82 0.71
CA LYS A 56 -10.08 -2.10 0.77
C LYS A 56 -9.03 -3.19 0.90
N THR A 57 -9.27 -4.12 1.82
CA THR A 57 -8.35 -5.23 2.09
C THR A 57 -9.05 -6.55 1.82
N SER A 58 -8.41 -7.44 1.06
CA SER A 58 -8.82 -8.83 0.92
C SER A 58 -7.79 -9.76 1.57
N ARG A 59 -8.27 -10.79 2.27
CA ARG A 59 -7.42 -11.82 2.91
C ARG A 59 -7.43 -13.09 2.08
N GLY A 60 -6.32 -13.84 2.09
CA GLY A 60 -6.19 -15.12 1.41
C GLY A 60 -4.99 -15.16 0.46
N ASN A 61 -4.88 -16.26 -0.29
CA ASN A 61 -3.72 -16.54 -1.17
C ASN A 61 -3.60 -15.53 -2.33
N GLN A 62 -4.71 -14.91 -2.73
CA GLN A 62 -4.78 -13.80 -3.69
C GLN A 62 -5.25 -12.50 -3.01
N GLY A 63 -5.05 -12.39 -1.69
CA GLY A 63 -5.38 -11.20 -0.92
C GLY A 63 -4.43 -10.04 -1.22
N GLY A 64 -4.84 -8.84 -0.85
CA GLY A 64 -4.09 -7.62 -1.13
C GLY A 64 -4.85 -6.36 -0.76
N TYR A 65 -4.44 -5.26 -1.37
CA TYR A 65 -4.96 -3.93 -1.11
C TYR A 65 -5.46 -3.29 -2.40
N ARG A 66 -6.52 -2.48 -2.28
CA ARG A 66 -7.13 -1.67 -3.31
C ARG A 66 -7.60 -0.35 -2.71
#